data_AF-A0A7C7Q8V1-F1
#
_entry.id   AF-A0A7C7Q8V1-F1
#
_cell.length_a   1.000
_cell.length_b   1.000
_cell.length_c   1.000
_cell.angle_alpha   90.00
_cell.angle_beta   90.00
_cell.angle_gamma   90.00
#
_symmetry.space_group_name_H-M   'P 1'
#
loop_
_entity.id
_entity.type
_entity.pdbx_description
1 polymer ?
#
loop_
_entity_poly.entity_id
_entity_poly.type
_entity_poly.pdbx_seq_one_letter_code
_entity_poly.pdbx_strand_id
1 'polypeptide(L)' 'MTIKAIIFDLDGVLTDTAEYHYRGWKRLADELGIPFDRKRNEPLRGVSRRRSLELLLNGRPATEEQMEEWMAR' A
#
# COMPACT_ATOMS: atom_id res chain seq x y z
N MET A 1 -39.12 -6.78 6.61
CA MET A 1 -37.97 -5.91 6.90
C MET A 1 -37.56 -5.22 5.61
N THR A 2 -37.31 -3.91 5.66
CA THR A 2 -36.89 -3.13 4.49
C THR A 2 -35.42 -2.75 4.67
N ILE A 3 -34.55 -3.17 3.75
CA ILE A 3 -33.13 -2.78 3.78
C ILE A 3 -33.03 -1.26 3.66
N LYS A 4 -32.25 -0.64 4.54
CA LYS A 4 -32.10 0.82 4.61
C LYS A 4 -30.86 1.32 3.86
N ALA A 5 -29.77 0.55 3.87
CA ALA A 5 -28.53 0.85 3.17
C ALA A 5 -27.68 -0.40 3.02
N ILE A 6 -26.74 -0.36 2.07
CA ILE A 6 -25.64 -1.31 1.90
C ILE A 6 -24.37 -0.49 1.70
N ILE A 7 -23.30 -0.86 2.39
CA ILE A 7 -21.98 -0.21 2.30
C ILE A 7 -21.03 -1.22 1.68
N PHE A 8 -20.29 -0.79 0.66
CA PHE A 8 -19.32 -1.61 -0.05
C PHE A 8 -17.92 -1.07 0.21
N ASP A 9 -16.98 -2.00 0.41
CA ASP A 9 -15.57 -1.72 0.24
C ASP A 9 -15.23 -1.63 -1.27
N LEU A 10 -14.05 -1.14 -1.61
CA LEU A 10 -13.58 -1.04 -2.99
C LEU A 10 -12.82 -2.29 -3.42
N ASP A 11 -11.67 -2.56 -2.79
CA ASP A 11 -10.73 -3.62 -3.18
C ASP A 11 -11.32 -5.01 -2.91
N GLY A 12 -11.37 -5.84 -3.95
CA GLY A 12 -11.94 -7.19 -3.89
C GLY A 12 -13.47 -7.24 -3.77
N VAL A 13 -14.16 -6.10 -3.70
CA VAL A 13 -15.62 -6.02 -3.65
C VAL A 13 -16.20 -5.41 -4.91
N LEU A 14 -15.82 -4.17 -5.23
CA LEU A 14 -16.25 -3.50 -6.45
C LEU A 14 -15.25 -3.73 -7.60
N THR A 15 -13.96 -3.85 -7.28
CA THR A 15 -12.89 -4.12 -8.26
C THR A 15 -11.67 -4.71 -7.57
N ASP A 16 -10.80 -5.40 -8.32
CA ASP A 16 -9.50 -5.88 -7.81
C ASP A 16 -8.43 -4.79 -8.03
N THR A 17 -8.00 -4.13 -6.95
CA THR A 17 -6.91 -3.16 -6.98
C THR A 17 -5.62 -3.65 -6.32
N ALA A 18 -5.65 -4.82 -5.68
CA ALA A 18 -4.53 -5.37 -4.92
C ALA A 18 -3.24 -5.50 -5.76
N GLU A 19 -3.36 -5.88 -7.03
CA GLU A 19 -2.22 -6.00 -7.95
C GLU A 19 -1.57 -4.63 -8.27
N TYR A 20 -2.36 -3.56 -8.38
CA TYR A 20 -1.82 -2.21 -8.63
C TYR A 20 -1.09 -1.67 -7.41
N HIS A 21 -1.61 -1.91 -6.20
CA HIS A 21 -0.91 -1.58 -4.96
C HIS A 21 0.44 -2.31 -4.86
N TYR A 22 0.45 -3.62 -5.14
CA TYR A 22 1.68 -4.39 -5.17
C TYR A 22 2.71 -3.80 -6.15
N ARG A 23 2.30 -3.49 -7.38
CA ARG A 23 3.19 -2.91 -8.40
C ARG A 23 3.75 -1.54 -8.01
N GLY A 24 2.92 -0.68 -7.41
CA GLY A 24 3.35 0.64 -6.92
C GLY A 24 4.43 0.51 -5.84
N TRP A 25 4.19 -0.32 -4.83
CA TRP A 25 5.18 -0.57 -3.78
C TRP A 25 6.42 -1.28 -4.29
N LYS A 26 6.26 -2.25 -5.20
CA LYS A 26 7.37 -2.96 -5.84
C LYS A 26 8.30 -2.00 -6.58
N ARG A 27 7.73 -1.08 -7.37
CA ARG A 27 8.51 -0.05 -8.07
C ARG A 27 9.32 0.80 -7.10
N LEU A 28 8.70 1.33 -6.05
CA LEU A 28 9.42 2.12 -5.05
C LEU A 28 10.50 1.29 -4.35
N ALA A 29 10.19 0.05 -4.01
CA ALA A 29 11.15 -0.85 -3.37
C ALA A 29 12.36 -1.11 -4.26
N ASP A 30 12.15 -1.33 -5.56
CA ASP A 30 13.23 -1.56 -6.53
C ASP A 30 14.12 -0.31 -6.67
N GLU A 31 13.52 0.89 -6.72
CA GLU A 31 14.25 2.17 -6.75
C GLU A 31 15.11 2.38 -5.48
N LEU A 32 14.62 1.93 -4.32
CA LEU A 32 15.33 2.02 -3.04
C LEU A 32 16.25 0.82 -2.74
N GLY A 33 16.33 -0.17 -3.63
CA GLY A 33 17.09 -1.40 -3.39
C GLY A 33 16.58 -2.19 -2.18
N ILE A 34 15.26 -2.23 -1.99
CA ILE A 34 14.56 -3.00 -0.96
C ILE A 34 14.00 -4.28 -1.61
N PRO A 35 14.43 -5.49 -1.20
CA PRO A 35 13.87 -6.72 -1.73
C PRO A 35 12.38 -6.83 -1.38
N PHE A 36 11.48 -6.66 -2.34
CA PHE A 36 10.04 -6.70 -2.11
C PHE A 36 9.37 -7.72 -3.02
N ASP A 37 8.59 -8.62 -2.40
CA ASP A 37 7.87 -9.70 -3.05
C ASP A 37 6.42 -9.78 -2.51
N ARG A 38 5.63 -10.71 -3.04
CA ARG A 38 4.21 -10.84 -2.64
C ARG A 38 4.04 -11.20 -1.16
N LYS A 39 4.98 -11.94 -0.56
CA LYS A 39 4.94 -12.28 0.87
C LYS A 39 5.14 -11.04 1.74
N ARG A 40 6.07 -10.15 1.35
CA ARG A 40 6.28 -8.86 2.02
C ARG A 40 5.15 -7.86 1.77
N ASN A 41 4.33 -8.06 0.73
CA ASN A 41 3.16 -7.22 0.46
C ASN A 41 1.93 -7.57 1.31
N GLU A 42 1.79 -8.81 1.80
CA GLU A 42 0.62 -9.19 2.60
C GLU A 42 0.35 -8.29 3.82
N PRO A 43 1.37 -7.90 4.62
CA PRO A 43 1.16 -7.00 5.76
C PRO A 43 0.73 -5.58 5.37
N LEU A 44 0.84 -5.19 4.09
CA LEU A 44 0.45 -3.88 3.59
C LEU A 44 -1.01 -3.83 3.12
N ARG A 45 -1.72 -4.97 3.09
CA ARG A 45 -3.12 -5.00 2.66
C ARG A 45 -4.01 -4.32 3.69
N GLY A 46 -4.84 -3.38 3.24
CA GLY A 46 -5.79 -2.66 4.09
C GLY A 46 -5.17 -1.69 5.10
N VAL A 47 -3.86 -1.43 5.04
CA VAL A 47 -3.22 -0.43 5.89
C VAL A 47 -3.10 0.91 5.15
N SER A 48 -3.01 2.00 5.92
CA SER A 48 -2.89 3.35 5.34
C SER A 48 -1.61 3.48 4.52
N ARG A 49 -1.62 4.39 3.54
CA ARG A 49 -0.46 4.64 2.66
C ARG A 49 0.82 4.92 3.45
N ARG A 50 0.72 5.75 4.48
CA ARG A 50 1.85 6.08 5.37
C ARG A 50 2.35 4.84 6.11
N ARG A 51 1.46 4.04 6.67
CA ARG A 51 1.84 2.83 7.38
C ARG A 51 2.49 1.80 6.44
N SER A 52 1.98 1.67 5.22
CA SER A 52 2.58 0.82 4.19
C SER A 52 4.01 1.23 3.86
N LEU A 53 4.26 2.54 3.72
CA LEU A 53 5.60 3.06 3.49
C LEU A 53 6.53 2.75 4.66
N GLU A 54 6.10 2.96 5.91
CA GLU A 54 6.90 2.62 7.10
C GLU A 54 7.26 1.13 7.16
N LEU A 55 6.29 0.25 6.85
CA LEU A 55 6.51 -1.19 6.79
C LEU A 55 7.48 -1.58 5.66
N LEU A 56 7.38 -0.90 4.51
CA LEU A 56 8.29 -1.12 3.38
C LEU A 56 9.73 -0.73 3.73
N LEU A 57 9.90 0.47 4.33
CA LEU A 57 11.19 1.00 4.76
C LEU A 57 11.82 0.15 5.85
N ASN A 58 11.01 -0.48 6.72
CA ASN A 58 11.46 -1.41 7.75
C ASN A 58 12.61 -0.83 8.61
N GLY A 59 12.45 0.41 9.06
CA GLY A 59 13.43 1.12 9.88
C GLY A 59 14.58 1.78 9.11
N ARG A 60 14.59 1.72 7.76
CA ARG A 60 15.50 2.56 6.96
C ARG A 60 15.17 4.05 7.19
N PRO A 61 16.18 4.91 7.36
CA PRO A 61 15.95 6.34 7.56
C PRO A 61 15.41 6.97 6.27
N ALA A 62 14.42 7.85 6.44
CA ALA A 62 13.90 8.71 5.40
C ALA A 62 13.49 10.04 6.06
N THR A 63 13.68 11.15 5.37
CA THR A 63 13.15 12.43 5.81
C THR A 63 11.63 12.48 5.57
N GLU A 64 10.93 13.36 6.29
CA GLU A 64 9.50 13.55 6.06
C GLU A 64 9.20 13.96 4.61
N GLU A 65 10.03 14.83 4.04
CA GLU A 65 9.94 15.28 2.65
C GLU A 65 10.06 14.12 1.65
N GLN A 66 11.03 13.20 1.86
CA GLN A 66 11.15 11.99 1.04
C GLN A 66 9.92 11.10 1.16
N MET A 67 9.39 10.94 2.37
CA MET A 67 8.20 10.13 2.60
C MET A 67 6.97 10.72 1.90
N GLU A 68 6.77 12.04 1.96
CA GLU A 68 5.71 12.73 1.25
C GLU A 68 5.85 12.59 -0.27
N GLU A 69 7.05 12.77 -0.81
CA GLU A 69 7.33 12.59 -2.25
C GLU A 69 6.98 11.17 -2.72
N TRP A 70 7.43 10.15 -1.98
CA TRP A 70 7.14 8.76 -2.33
C TRP A 70 5.67 8.39 -2.23
N MET A 71 4.93 8.98 -1.29
CA MET A 71 3.49 8.75 -1.14
C MET A 71 2.65 9.50 -2.18
N ALA A 72 3.18 10.53 -2.83
CA ALA A 72 2.48 11.33 -3.84
C ALA A 72 2.53 10.72 -5.26
N ARG A 73 3.39 9.73 -5.47
CA ARG A 73 3.53 8.97 -6.73
C ARG A 73 2.43 7.94 -6.92
#